data_AF-A0A7K4CRN1-F1
#
_entry.id   AF-A0A7K4CRN1-F1
#
_cell.length_a   1.000
_cell.length_b   1.000
_cell.length_c   1.000
_cell.angle_alpha   90.00
_cell.angle_beta   90.00
_cell.angle_gamma   90.00
#
_symmetry.space_group_name_H-M   'P 1'
#
loop_
_entity.id
_entity.type
_entity.pdbx_description
1 polymer ?
#
loop_
_entity_poly.entity_id
_entity_poly.type
_entity_poly.pdbx_seq_one_letter_code
_entity_poly.pdbx_strand_id
1 'polypeptide(L)'
;MQVDFMPGGALAVAGGDEIIDGVNACMHQFFDAGATVILTQDWHPASHASFATMHAGKQAYDPIEGIPGIGPVLWPPHCVQGTRGAM
;
A
#
# COMPACT_ATOMS: atom_id res chain seq x y z
N MET A 1 -4.95 -5.79 3.73
CA MET A 1 -3.56 -6.21 3.97
C MET A 1 -2.98 -6.57 2.61
N GLN A 2 -1.79 -6.06 2.25
CA GLN A 2 -1.20 -6.28 0.91
C GLN A 2 0.28 -6.65 1.07
N VAL A 3 0.77 -7.53 0.19
CA VAL A 3 2.12 -8.09 0.23
C VAL A 3 3.20 -7.01 0.15
N ASP A 4 3.02 -5.96 -0.66
CA ASP A 4 4.05 -4.93 -0.81
C ASP A 4 4.29 -4.12 0.47
N PHE A 5 3.34 -4.12 1.40
CA PHE A 5 3.49 -3.48 2.71
C PHE A 5 4.02 -4.43 3.79
N MET A 6 4.19 -5.73 3.49
CA MET A 6 4.75 -6.72 4.41
C MET A 6 6.27 -6.85 4.27
N PRO A 7 6.98 -7.41 5.26
CA PRO A 7 8.40 -7.71 5.12
C PRO A 7 8.72 -8.49 3.84
N GLY A 8 9.66 -7.95 3.06
CA GLY A 8 10.04 -8.49 1.74
C GLY A 8 9.23 -7.94 0.55
N GLY A 9 8.23 -7.09 0.81
CA GLY A 9 7.48 -6.34 -0.21
C GLY A 9 8.22 -5.10 -0.73
N ALA A 10 7.70 -4.49 -1.81
CA ALA A 10 8.34 -3.32 -2.44
C ALA A 10 8.32 -2.04 -1.58
N LEU A 11 7.36 -1.92 -0.66
CA LEU A 11 7.25 -0.82 0.30
C LEU A 11 6.98 -1.35 1.72
N ALA A 12 7.82 -2.30 2.13
CA ALA A 12 7.64 -3.04 3.37
C ALA A 12 7.59 -2.14 4.62
N VAL A 13 6.61 -2.39 5.47
CA VAL A 13 6.53 -1.87 6.84
C VAL A 13 7.16 -2.91 7.77
N ALA A 14 8.09 -2.47 8.61
CA ALA A 14 8.73 -3.35 9.60
C ALA A 14 7.67 -3.93 10.56
N GLY A 15 7.63 -5.26 10.66
CA GLY A 15 6.63 -5.97 11.48
C GLY A 15 5.20 -5.85 10.96
N GLY A 16 4.99 -5.44 9.69
CA GLY A 16 3.64 -5.26 9.13
C GLY A 16 2.79 -6.54 9.10
N ASP A 17 3.44 -7.70 9.10
CA ASP A 17 2.82 -9.02 9.15
C ASP A 17 2.38 -9.43 10.56
N GLU A 18 3.01 -8.88 11.61
CA GLU A 18 2.71 -9.24 13.01
C GLU A 18 1.28 -8.85 13.44
N ILE A 19 0.66 -7.87 12.77
CA ILE A 19 -0.71 -7.43 13.09
C ILE A 19 -1.80 -8.27 12.44
N ILE A 20 -1.46 -9.19 11.52
CA ILE A 20 -2.45 -9.95 10.72
C ILE A 20 -3.43 -10.70 11.62
N ASP A 21 -2.94 -11.43 12.62
CA ASP A 21 -3.79 -12.25 13.49
C ASP A 21 -4.75 -11.38 14.31
N GLY A 22 -4.29 -10.23 14.80
CA GLY A 22 -5.12 -9.28 15.53
C GLY A 22 -6.20 -8.64 14.64
N VAL A 23 -5.86 -8.27 13.41
CA VAL A 23 -6.81 -7.74 12.43
C VAL A 23 -7.86 -8.79 12.08
N ASN A 24 -7.46 -10.03 11.83
CA ASN A 24 -8.38 -11.14 11.55
C ASN A 24 -9.35 -11.39 12.71
N ALA A 25 -8.84 -11.45 13.95
CA ALA A 25 -9.67 -11.62 15.14
C ALA A 25 -10.69 -10.48 15.32
N CYS A 26 -10.30 -9.24 15.04
CA CYS A 26 -11.18 -8.08 15.08
C CYS A 26 -12.26 -8.17 13.98
N MET A 27 -11.86 -8.49 12.75
CA MET A 27 -12.79 -8.66 11.63
C MET A 27 -13.87 -9.70 11.94
N HIS A 28 -13.49 -10.86 12.52
CA HIS A 28 -14.45 -11.89 12.92
C HIS A 28 -15.44 -11.38 13.98
N GLN A 29 -14.97 -10.67 15.02
CA GLN A 29 -15.87 -10.12 16.05
C GLN A 29 -16.94 -9.19 15.47
N PHE A 30 -16.54 -8.29 14.56
CA PHE A 30 -17.49 -7.37 13.93
C PHE A 30 -18.43 -8.07 12.96
N PHE A 31 -17.91 -9.01 12.16
CA PHE A 31 -18.71 -9.81 11.25
C PHE A 31 -19.77 -10.63 12.00
N ASP A 32 -19.38 -11.31 13.09
CA ASP A 32 -20.28 -12.12 13.92
C ASP A 32 -21.35 -11.26 14.62
N ALA A 33 -21.03 -10.00 14.95
CA ALA A 33 -21.98 -9.02 15.47
C ALA A 33 -22.92 -8.42 14.40
N GLY A 34 -22.81 -8.86 13.13
CA GLY A 34 -23.62 -8.40 12.02
C GLY A 34 -23.16 -7.08 11.39
N ALA A 35 -21.94 -6.62 11.71
CA ALA A 35 -21.37 -5.42 11.12
C ALA A 35 -20.68 -5.71 9.78
N THR A 36 -20.69 -4.72 8.88
CA THR A 36 -19.97 -4.79 7.61
C THR A 36 -18.47 -4.64 7.81
N VAL A 37 -17.70 -5.56 7.22
CA VAL A 37 -16.24 -5.47 7.14
C VAL A 37 -15.85 -5.07 5.72
N ILE A 38 -15.10 -3.96 5.58
CA ILE A 38 -14.64 -3.44 4.29
C ILE A 38 -13.12 -3.58 4.23
N LEU A 39 -12.63 -4.16 3.14
CA LEU A 39 -11.21 -4.26 2.84
C LEU A 39 -10.85 -3.24 1.76
N THR A 40 -9.80 -2.46 2.00
CA THR A 40 -9.24 -1.57 0.99
C THR A 40 -8.01 -2.20 0.35
N GLN A 41 -7.70 -1.76 -0.86
CA GLN A 41 -6.55 -2.21 -1.61
C GLN A 41 -6.00 -1.01 -2.39
N ASP A 42 -4.73 -0.67 -2.15
CA ASP A 42 -4.00 0.18 -3.08
C ASP A 42 -3.88 -0.57 -4.41
N TRP A 43 -4.25 0.08 -5.51
CA TRP A 43 -4.39 -0.57 -6.81
C TRP A 43 -3.87 0.34 -7.92
N HIS A 44 -2.56 0.57 -7.91
CA HIS A 44 -1.90 1.58 -8.72
C HIS A 44 -1.62 1.08 -10.14
N PRO A 45 -1.97 1.81 -11.21
CA PRO A 45 -1.41 1.51 -12.53
C PRO A 45 0.12 1.58 -12.49
N ALA A 46 0.82 0.84 -13.34
CA ALA A 46 2.29 0.87 -13.39
C ALA A 46 2.86 2.28 -13.65
N SER A 47 2.06 3.17 -14.26
CA SER A 47 2.40 4.56 -14.55
C SER A 47 1.89 5.56 -13.49
N HIS A 48 1.59 5.11 -12.26
CA HIS A 48 1.00 5.98 -11.24
C HIS A 48 1.95 7.13 -10.87
N ALA A 49 1.40 8.34 -10.76
CA ALA A 49 2.17 9.57 -10.56
C ALA A 49 2.87 9.65 -9.19
N SER A 50 2.49 8.81 -8.22
CA SER A 50 3.19 8.74 -6.93
C SER A 50 4.53 7.98 -7.01
N PHE A 51 4.81 7.26 -8.08
CA PHE A 51 6.03 6.47 -8.20
C PHE A 51 7.20 7.29 -8.67
N ALA A 52 8.35 7.16 -8.00
CA ALA A 52 9.58 7.85 -8.37
C ALA A 52 10.05 7.54 -9.79
N THR A 53 9.76 6.33 -10.30
CA THR A 53 10.08 5.90 -11.67
C THR A 53 9.36 6.72 -12.74
N MET A 54 8.29 7.44 -12.38
CA MET A 54 7.55 8.32 -13.28
C MET A 54 8.11 9.75 -13.35
N HIS A 55 9.14 10.06 -12.56
CA HIS A 55 9.74 11.40 -12.47
C HIS A 55 11.24 11.33 -12.76
N ALA A 56 11.67 11.96 -13.86
CA ALA A 56 13.06 11.91 -14.30
C ALA A 56 14.02 12.50 -13.24
N GLY A 57 15.07 11.75 -12.92
CA GLY A 57 16.10 12.17 -11.95
C GLY A 57 15.68 12.10 -10.48
N LYS A 58 14.50 11.53 -10.17
CA LYS A 58 14.01 11.36 -8.81
C LYS A 58 14.22 9.94 -8.29
N GLN A 59 14.28 9.81 -6.98
CA GLN A 59 14.38 8.55 -6.25
C GLN A 59 13.18 8.37 -5.32
N ALA A 60 12.97 7.13 -4.85
CA ALA A 60 12.00 6.88 -3.80
C ALA A 60 12.33 7.74 -2.58
N TYR A 61 11.28 8.23 -1.92
CA TYR A 61 11.30 9.13 -0.77
C TYR A 61 11.75 10.57 -1.07
N ASP A 62 12.10 10.91 -2.31
CA ASP A 62 12.32 12.30 -2.69
C ASP A 62 11.04 13.13 -2.51
N PRO A 63 11.15 14.40 -2.09
CA PRO A 63 10.00 15.28 -1.97
C PRO A 63 9.37 15.61 -3.34
N ILE A 64 8.05 15.76 -3.33
CA ILE A 64 7.24 16.17 -4.48
C ILE A 64 6.15 17.16 -4.03
N GLU A 65 5.95 18.20 -4.82
CA GLU A 65 4.94 19.23 -4.60
C GLU A 65 4.27 19.61 -5.93
N GLY A 66 3.13 20.31 -5.85
CA GLY A 66 2.47 20.89 -7.02
C GLY A 66 1.61 19.91 -7.84
N ILE A 67 1.46 18.65 -7.41
CA ILE A 67 0.58 17.67 -8.02
C ILE A 67 -0.58 17.37 -7.06
N PRO A 68 -1.82 17.76 -7.38
CA PRO A 68 -2.96 17.51 -6.50
C PRO A 68 -3.13 16.03 -6.17
N GLY A 69 -3.17 15.70 -4.88
CA GLY A 69 -3.35 14.32 -4.40
C GLY A 69 -2.09 13.43 -4.45
N ILE A 70 -0.93 13.97 -4.85
CA ILE A 70 0.35 13.23 -4.86
C ILE A 70 1.33 13.93 -3.91
N GLY A 71 2.02 13.13 -3.10
CA GLY A 71 3.04 13.60 -2.14
C GLY A 71 2.73 13.21 -0.69
N PRO A 72 3.51 13.70 0.28
CA PRO A 72 4.60 14.69 0.13
C PRO A 72 5.90 14.11 -0.45
N VAL A 73 5.98 12.79 -0.62
CA VAL A 73 7.15 12.12 -1.21
C VAL A 73 6.73 11.19 -2.34
N LEU A 74 7.68 10.89 -3.21
CA LEU A 74 7.56 9.82 -4.20
C LEU A 74 7.83 8.47 -3.55
N TRP A 75 7.19 7.42 -4.05
CA TRP A 75 7.33 6.06 -3.52
C TRP A 75 8.04 5.15 -4.52
N PRO A 76 8.64 4.03 -4.08
CA PRO A 76 8.96 2.96 -5.03
C PRO A 76 7.66 2.46 -5.69
N PRO A 77 7.69 1.89 -6.91
CA PRO A 77 6.53 1.18 -7.43
C PRO A 77 6.06 0.10 -6.46
N HIS A 78 4.80 0.15 -6.07
CA HIS A 78 4.18 -0.78 -5.12
C HIS A 78 2.72 -0.95 -5.47
N CYS A 79 2.12 -2.06 -5.02
CA CYS A 79 0.70 -2.37 -5.20
C CYS A 79 0.23 -2.18 -6.64
N VAL A 80 1.09 -2.56 -7.60
CA VAL A 80 0.80 -2.42 -9.03
C VAL A 80 -0.28 -3.41 -9.43
N GLN A 81 -1.29 -2.95 -10.14
CA GLN A 81 -2.45 -3.76 -10.54
C GLN A 81 -2.03 -5.11 -11.17
N GLY A 82 -2.64 -6.19 -10.69
CA GLY A 82 -2.42 -7.54 -11.19
C GLY A 82 -1.11 -8.21 -10.73
N THR A 83 -0.28 -7.54 -9.93
CA THR A 83 0.96 -8.12 -9.42
C THR A 83 0.74 -8.81 -8.07
N ARG A 84 1.66 -9.71 -7.69
CA ARG A 84 1.67 -10.32 -6.34
C ARG A 84 1.75 -9.27 -5.23
N GLY A 85 2.48 -8.19 -5.45
CA GLY A 85 2.66 -7.13 -4.45
C GLY A 85 1.36 -6.42 -4.06
N ALA A 86 0.42 -6.34 -5.00
CA ALA A 86 -0.89 -5.75 -4.75
C ALA A 86 -1.89 -6.70 -4.07
N MET A 87 -1.65 -8.01 -4.09
CA MET A 87 -2.48 -9.03 -3.42
C MET A 87 -2.27 -9.05 -1.91
#